data_AF-A0A937JWY5-F1
#
_entry.id   AF-A0A937JWY5-F1
#
_cell.length_a   1.000
_cell.length_b   1.000
_cell.length_c   1.000
_cell.angle_alpha   90.00
_cell.angle_beta   90.00
_cell.angle_gamma   90.00
#
_symmetry.space_group_name_H-M   'P 1'
#
loop_
_entity.id
_entity.type
_entity.pdbx_description
1 polymer ?
#
loop_
_entity_poly.entity_id
_entity_poly.type
_entity_poly.pdbx_seq_one_letter_code
_entity_poly.pdbx_strand_id
1 'polypeptide(L)'
;MRLFSILLFTIFTWFQSYAQSSLSKVNFAFKYNPDNEIETSQKAYIKQDYIEYNLLLKVNKQYSSIKDYDISFFSTSSTHDALTPIPNLHIDTLNINTVKNSYNYQLTFPKEIEGDIIVAQILSKSSGFTYFSYVRPTDDVPFKYFMPGQTFKDWLPTGLYSINYPDNLFAFYYDNNFPPALPPMPSSSSEPPKAMEIDSIISINSNQLLLGQKGLYLIQQDTTSAIAVSFRVEDKYYPKMVRIEDLVIPLRYITTKEEYEDLLQVNGDKKKFDQFWLDLTNSPERAKLIIKKYYQRTQQANYFFTSYKEGWKTDMGMIYMIYGMPDEVKLTNDGEDWLYKATPQLPSQTFKFINAQNIFSDKNFALIRERKHAANWYRAIDLWRKGRL
;
A
#
# COMPACT_ATOMS: atom_id res chain seq x y z
N MET A 1 -24.23 -45.47 29.06
CA MET A 1 -22.91 -44.95 29.46
C MET A 1 -22.06 -44.77 28.20
N ARG A 2 -22.01 -43.55 27.64
CA ARG A 2 -21.08 -43.17 26.58
C ARG A 2 -20.15 -42.11 27.17
N LEU A 3 -18.87 -42.43 27.29
CA LEU A 3 -17.83 -41.50 27.69
C LEU A 3 -17.61 -40.49 26.57
N PHE A 4 -17.87 -39.22 26.85
CA PHE A 4 -17.39 -38.09 26.04
C PHE A 4 -15.94 -37.82 26.45
N SER A 5 -14.99 -38.05 25.54
CA SER A 5 -13.62 -37.53 25.68
C SER A 5 -13.65 -36.02 25.46
N ILE A 6 -13.46 -35.27 26.54
CA ILE A 6 -13.14 -33.85 26.49
C ILE A 6 -11.68 -33.75 26.07
N LEU A 7 -11.46 -33.27 24.84
CA LEU A 7 -10.13 -32.92 24.34
C LEU A 7 -9.74 -31.59 24.97
N LEU A 8 -9.07 -31.67 26.12
CA LEU A 8 -8.40 -30.54 26.76
C LEU A 8 -7.25 -30.11 25.85
N PHE A 9 -7.43 -29.03 25.09
CA PHE A 9 -6.31 -28.36 24.44
C PHE A 9 -5.47 -27.72 25.56
N THR A 10 -4.34 -28.35 25.87
CA THR A 10 -3.29 -27.72 26.67
C THR A 10 -2.76 -26.53 25.89
N ILE A 11 -3.18 -25.34 26.30
CA ILE A 11 -2.63 -24.06 25.85
C ILE A 11 -1.17 -24.04 26.34
N PHE A 12 -0.26 -24.44 25.47
CA PHE A 12 1.17 -24.35 25.75
C PHE A 12 1.52 -22.86 25.81
N THR A 13 1.91 -22.42 27.00
CA THR A 13 2.36 -21.07 27.33
C THR A 13 3.68 -20.75 26.62
N TRP A 14 3.62 -20.37 25.34
CA TRP A 14 4.71 -19.72 24.61
C TRP A 14 4.52 -18.19 24.50
N PHE A 15 3.50 -17.63 25.17
CA PHE A 15 3.18 -16.19 25.11
C PHE A 15 4.19 -15.26 25.80
N GLN A 16 5.11 -15.78 26.63
CA GLN A 16 5.93 -14.94 27.51
C GLN A 16 7.12 -14.25 26.84
N SER A 17 7.58 -14.69 25.66
CA SER A 17 8.80 -14.11 25.06
C SER A 17 8.59 -12.88 24.18
N TYR A 18 7.36 -12.63 23.68
CA TYR A 18 7.13 -11.58 22.66
C TYR A 18 6.30 -10.39 23.14
N ALA A 19 5.70 -10.47 24.33
CA ALA A 19 4.98 -9.36 24.99
C ALA A 19 5.89 -8.18 25.40
N GLN A 20 7.20 -8.24 25.13
CA GLN A 20 8.16 -7.14 25.33
C GLN A 20 8.62 -6.46 24.03
N SER A 21 8.12 -6.89 22.87
CA SER A 21 8.46 -6.29 21.58
C SER A 21 7.54 -5.12 21.24
N SER A 22 8.08 -4.07 20.64
CA SER A 22 7.35 -2.91 20.10
C SER A 22 7.43 -2.94 18.58
N LEU A 23 6.49 -2.28 17.89
CA LEU A 23 6.50 -2.24 16.43
C LEU A 23 7.76 -1.56 15.87
N SER A 24 8.29 -0.53 16.54
CA SER A 24 9.49 0.21 16.11
C SER A 24 10.78 -0.63 16.07
N LYS A 25 10.80 -1.79 16.75
CA LYS A 25 11.93 -2.73 16.75
C LYS A 25 11.86 -3.74 15.60
N VAL A 26 10.73 -3.85 14.92
CA VAL A 26 10.52 -4.79 13.81
C VAL A 26 11.03 -4.18 12.51
N ASN A 27 11.73 -4.99 11.70
CA ASN A 27 12.02 -4.61 10.32
C ASN A 27 10.81 -4.92 9.42
N PHE A 28 10.14 -3.87 8.95
CA PHE A 28 8.95 -3.95 8.10
C PHE A 28 9.24 -4.02 6.59
N ALA A 29 10.50 -4.20 6.17
CA ALA A 29 10.85 -4.26 4.74
C ALA A 29 10.04 -5.31 3.96
N PHE A 30 9.59 -6.38 4.62
CA PHE A 30 8.73 -7.41 4.04
C PHE A 30 7.41 -6.85 3.46
N LYS A 31 6.89 -5.72 3.97
CA LYS A 31 5.67 -5.07 3.45
C LYS A 31 5.81 -4.64 1.99
N TYR A 32 7.02 -4.31 1.57
CA TYR A 32 7.33 -3.82 0.23
C TYR A 32 8.08 -4.87 -0.58
N ASN A 33 8.00 -6.15 -0.17
CA ASN A 33 8.54 -7.27 -0.92
C ASN A 33 7.44 -7.91 -1.78
N PRO A 34 7.52 -7.83 -3.12
CA PRO A 34 6.54 -8.45 -4.03
C PRO A 34 6.52 -9.99 -3.93
N ASP A 35 7.63 -10.59 -3.50
CA ASP A 35 7.81 -12.04 -3.39
C ASP A 35 7.63 -12.52 -1.94
N ASN A 36 7.05 -11.67 -1.07
CA ASN A 36 6.82 -12.04 0.32
C ASN A 36 5.91 -13.27 0.43
N GLU A 37 6.13 -14.09 1.46
CA GLU A 37 5.37 -15.34 1.66
C GLU A 37 3.87 -15.09 1.80
N ILE A 38 3.53 -14.03 2.53
CA ILE A 38 2.16 -13.60 2.75
C ILE A 38 1.98 -12.13 2.40
N GLU A 39 0.75 -11.78 2.10
CA GLU A 39 0.28 -10.43 1.94
C GLU A 39 -0.90 -10.22 2.90
N THR A 40 -0.88 -9.12 3.63
CA THR A 40 -1.91 -8.77 4.60
C THR A 40 -2.55 -7.45 4.23
N SER A 41 -3.85 -7.35 4.47
CA SER A 41 -4.61 -6.12 4.30
C SER A 41 -5.73 -6.08 5.32
N GLN A 42 -5.96 -4.94 5.94
CA GLN A 42 -6.84 -4.85 7.10
C GLN A 42 -7.62 -3.55 7.11
N LYS A 43 -8.83 -3.61 7.64
CA LYS A 43 -9.68 -2.46 7.95
C LYS A 43 -10.38 -2.71 9.29
N ALA A 44 -10.41 -1.70 10.13
CA ALA A 44 -11.05 -1.77 11.44
C ALA A 44 -12.02 -0.61 11.60
N TYR A 45 -13.24 -0.90 12.02
CA TYR A 45 -14.32 0.07 12.16
C TYR A 45 -14.87 0.06 13.58
N ILE A 46 -14.96 1.23 14.20
CA ILE A 46 -15.56 1.44 15.50
C ILE A 46 -17.08 1.37 15.32
N LYS A 47 -17.70 0.40 15.99
CA LYS A 47 -19.16 0.23 16.08
C LYS A 47 -19.65 0.71 17.44
N GLN A 48 -20.97 0.71 17.63
CA GLN A 48 -21.58 1.18 18.86
C GLN A 48 -21.01 0.49 20.11
N ASP A 49 -20.88 -0.84 20.07
CA ASP A 49 -20.48 -1.66 21.23
C ASP A 49 -19.18 -2.48 21.03
N TYR A 50 -18.62 -2.46 19.82
CA TYR A 50 -17.47 -3.29 19.47
C TYR A 50 -16.62 -2.65 18.37
N ILE A 51 -15.45 -3.22 18.08
CA ILE A 51 -14.65 -2.90 16.90
C ILE A 51 -14.77 -4.05 15.91
N GLU A 52 -15.28 -3.77 14.71
CA GLU A 52 -15.29 -4.70 13.60
C GLU A 52 -13.90 -4.69 12.94
N TYR A 53 -13.21 -5.82 12.94
CA TYR A 53 -11.89 -5.94 12.33
C TYR A 53 -11.94 -6.95 11.19
N ASN A 54 -11.53 -6.51 10.02
CA ASN A 54 -11.42 -7.35 8.83
C ASN A 54 -9.94 -7.49 8.47
N LEU A 55 -9.45 -8.72 8.40
CA LEU A 55 -8.10 -9.05 7.93
C LEU A 55 -8.19 -9.99 6.74
N LEU A 56 -7.71 -9.53 5.60
CA LEU A 56 -7.37 -10.39 4.49
C LEU A 56 -5.93 -10.84 4.62
N LEU A 57 -5.74 -12.16 4.66
CA LEU A 57 -4.45 -12.81 4.55
C LEU A 57 -4.39 -13.58 3.23
N LYS A 58 -3.44 -13.24 2.37
CA LYS A 58 -3.21 -13.92 1.10
C LYS A 58 -1.86 -14.62 1.15
N VAL A 59 -1.84 -15.89 0.78
CA VAL A 59 -0.65 -16.72 0.79
C VAL A 59 -0.10 -16.86 -0.63
N ASN A 60 1.14 -16.39 -0.84
CA ASN A 60 1.73 -16.27 -2.18
C ASN A 60 2.46 -17.54 -2.64
N LYS A 61 2.82 -18.46 -1.75
CA LYS A 61 3.42 -19.75 -2.12
C LYS A 61 2.35 -20.72 -2.64
N GLN A 62 2.62 -21.35 -3.78
CA GLN A 62 1.92 -22.60 -4.14
C GLN A 62 2.16 -23.58 -2.97
N TYR A 63 1.08 -24.13 -2.40
CA TYR A 63 1.09 -25.19 -1.37
C TYR A 63 1.20 -24.81 0.12
N SER A 64 1.03 -23.55 0.53
CA SER A 64 0.84 -23.25 1.98
C SER A 64 -0.64 -23.13 2.31
N SER A 65 -1.04 -23.82 3.37
CA SER A 65 -2.37 -23.78 3.96
C SER A 65 -2.38 -22.76 5.08
N ILE A 66 -3.54 -22.22 5.40
CA ILE A 66 -3.69 -21.35 6.56
C ILE A 66 -3.23 -22.00 7.89
N LYS A 67 -3.24 -23.35 7.94
CA LYS A 67 -2.77 -24.13 9.10
C LYS A 67 -1.27 -23.94 9.38
N ASP A 68 -0.52 -23.47 8.40
CA ASP A 68 0.92 -23.22 8.50
C ASP A 68 1.23 -21.89 9.21
N TYR A 69 0.20 -21.14 9.60
CA TYR A 69 0.32 -19.84 10.27
C TYR A 69 -0.39 -19.84 11.62
N ASP A 70 0.25 -19.27 12.63
CA ASP A 70 -0.40 -18.90 13.89
C ASP A 70 -0.61 -17.39 13.93
N ILE A 71 -1.85 -16.97 14.21
CA ILE A 71 -2.23 -15.55 14.26
C ILE A 71 -2.60 -15.19 15.69
N SER A 72 -1.91 -14.18 16.23
CA SER A 72 -2.13 -13.62 17.55
C SER A 72 -2.43 -12.13 17.44
N PHE A 73 -3.29 -11.61 18.31
CA PHE A 73 -3.71 -10.21 18.28
C PHE A 73 -3.28 -9.46 19.54
N PHE A 74 -2.84 -8.24 19.33
CA PHE A 74 -2.34 -7.33 20.36
C PHE A 74 -2.90 -5.93 20.13
N SER A 75 -2.84 -5.09 21.16
CA SER A 75 -3.08 -3.66 21.09
C SER A 75 -1.88 -2.86 21.59
N THR A 76 -1.76 -1.61 21.15
CA THR A 76 -0.74 -0.68 21.63
C THR A 76 -1.17 0.77 21.37
N SER A 77 -0.60 1.72 22.12
CA SER A 77 -0.87 3.16 21.99
C SER A 77 0.10 3.89 21.05
N SER A 78 1.25 3.27 20.76
CA SER A 78 2.24 3.84 19.85
C SER A 78 3.11 2.77 19.24
N THR A 79 3.91 3.11 18.22
CA THR A 79 4.83 2.14 17.64
C THR A 79 5.99 1.80 18.57
N HIS A 80 6.24 2.59 19.61
CA HIS A 80 7.35 2.39 20.55
C HIS A 80 6.95 1.64 21.82
N ASP A 81 5.66 1.62 22.15
CA ASP A 81 5.16 0.94 23.34
C ASP A 81 5.17 -0.58 23.14
N ALA A 82 5.16 -1.30 24.26
CA ALA A 82 5.03 -2.75 24.25
C ALA A 82 3.66 -3.17 23.72
N LEU A 83 3.60 -4.35 23.11
CA LEU A 83 2.35 -4.95 22.65
C LEU A 83 1.60 -5.60 23.82
N THR A 84 0.37 -5.16 24.08
CA THR A 84 -0.54 -5.79 25.05
C THR A 84 -1.35 -6.88 24.36
N PRO A 85 -1.35 -8.14 24.84
CA PRO A 85 -2.21 -9.18 24.26
C PRO A 85 -3.70 -8.84 24.43
N ILE A 86 -4.50 -9.07 23.39
CA ILE A 86 -5.96 -8.93 23.49
C ILE A 86 -6.56 -10.30 23.86
N PRO A 87 -7.05 -10.51 25.10
CA PRO A 87 -7.56 -11.81 25.54
C PRO A 87 -8.92 -12.15 24.92
N ASN A 88 -9.26 -13.45 24.91
CA ASN A 88 -10.60 -13.99 24.60
C ASN A 88 -11.15 -13.65 23.21
N LEU A 89 -10.29 -13.61 22.18
CA LEU A 89 -10.77 -13.46 20.81
C LEU A 89 -11.47 -14.74 20.33
N HIS A 90 -12.80 -14.73 20.28
CA HIS A 90 -13.54 -15.77 19.59
C HIS A 90 -13.40 -15.57 18.08
N ILE A 91 -12.46 -16.29 17.47
CA ILE A 91 -12.37 -16.42 16.01
C ILE A 91 -13.56 -17.27 15.58
N ASP A 92 -14.61 -16.61 15.08
CA ASP A 92 -15.73 -17.32 14.49
C ASP A 92 -15.28 -17.92 13.15
N THR A 93 -14.86 -19.19 13.19
CA THR A 93 -14.35 -19.93 12.02
C THR A 93 -15.39 -20.05 10.89
N LEU A 94 -16.67 -19.75 11.15
CA LEU A 94 -17.72 -19.67 10.13
C LEU A 94 -17.58 -18.46 9.20
N ASN A 95 -16.79 -17.45 9.58
CA ASN A 95 -16.60 -16.22 8.80
C ASN A 95 -15.32 -16.21 7.94
N ILE A 96 -14.66 -17.36 7.76
CA ILE A 96 -13.50 -17.48 6.88
C ILE A 96 -13.97 -17.72 5.44
N ASN A 97 -14.15 -16.63 4.70
CA ASN A 97 -14.35 -16.72 3.26
C ASN A 97 -13.01 -17.04 2.59
N THR A 98 -12.93 -18.21 1.95
CA THR A 98 -11.75 -18.64 1.20
C THR A 98 -11.99 -18.49 -0.30
N VAL A 99 -11.10 -17.74 -0.95
CA VAL A 99 -11.09 -17.61 -2.41
C VAL A 99 -9.67 -17.90 -2.88
N LYS A 100 -9.45 -19.10 -3.43
CA LYS A 100 -8.12 -19.61 -3.82
C LYS A 100 -7.16 -19.68 -2.61
N ASN A 101 -6.24 -18.72 -2.50
CA ASN A 101 -5.21 -18.62 -1.45
C ASN A 101 -5.42 -17.38 -0.56
N SER A 102 -6.61 -16.78 -0.60
CA SER A 102 -6.98 -15.63 0.20
C SER A 102 -7.97 -16.04 1.27
N TYR A 103 -7.68 -15.67 2.51
CA TYR A 103 -8.43 -15.98 3.72
C TYR A 103 -8.89 -14.65 4.31
N ASN A 104 -10.20 -14.43 4.34
CA ASN A 104 -10.78 -13.24 4.95
C ASN A 104 -11.27 -13.56 6.37
N TYR A 105 -10.72 -12.88 7.35
CA TYR A 105 -11.10 -12.99 8.76
C TYR A 105 -11.95 -11.78 9.14
N GLN A 106 -13.21 -12.03 9.49
CA GLN A 106 -14.06 -11.03 10.12
C GLN A 106 -14.12 -11.32 11.62
N LEU A 107 -13.52 -10.43 12.41
CA LEU A 107 -13.34 -10.56 13.85
C LEU A 107 -14.03 -9.41 14.56
N THR A 108 -14.42 -9.67 15.81
CA THR A 108 -15.02 -8.68 16.70
C THR A 108 -14.10 -8.48 17.90
N PHE A 109 -13.67 -7.24 18.11
CA PHE A 109 -12.87 -6.82 19.25
C PHE A 109 -13.72 -6.03 20.24
N PRO A 110 -13.43 -6.09 21.55
CA PRO A 110 -14.03 -5.17 22.52
C PRO A 110 -13.83 -3.72 22.08
N LYS A 111 -14.80 -2.84 22.37
CA LYS A 111 -14.66 -1.41 22.06
C LYS A 111 -13.53 -0.75 22.83
N GLU A 112 -13.33 -1.18 24.08
CA GLU A 112 -12.26 -0.71 24.95
C GLU A 112 -11.08 -1.69 24.87
N ILE A 113 -10.08 -1.33 24.07
CA ILE A 113 -8.78 -1.99 24.03
C ILE A 113 -7.73 -1.04 24.64
N GLU A 114 -6.63 -1.59 25.16
CA GLU A 114 -5.52 -0.77 25.64
C GLU A 114 -4.77 -0.18 24.44
N GLY A 115 -4.92 1.12 24.22
CA GLY A 115 -4.36 1.85 23.09
C GLY A 115 -5.31 1.99 21.90
N ASP A 116 -4.79 2.51 20.79
CA ASP A 116 -5.57 2.87 19.59
C ASP A 116 -5.14 2.08 18.33
N ILE A 117 -4.14 1.20 18.45
CA ILE A 117 -3.62 0.38 17.35
C ILE A 117 -3.89 -1.09 17.64
N ILE A 118 -4.59 -1.76 16.73
CA ILE A 118 -4.73 -3.23 16.72
C ILE A 118 -3.60 -3.80 15.87
N VAL A 119 -2.91 -4.82 16.38
CA VAL A 119 -1.79 -5.50 15.75
C VAL A 119 -2.11 -6.99 15.58
N ALA A 120 -2.02 -7.48 14.35
CA ALA A 120 -2.00 -8.89 14.03
C ALA A 120 -0.55 -9.35 13.86
N GLN A 121 -0.12 -10.28 14.70
CA GLN A 121 1.15 -10.99 14.59
C GLN A 121 0.90 -12.35 13.95
N ILE A 122 1.60 -12.65 12.86
CA ILE A 122 1.38 -13.86 12.05
C ILE A 122 2.70 -14.61 11.95
N LEU A 123 2.82 -15.72 12.68
CA LEU A 123 4.01 -16.57 12.68
C LEU A 123 3.89 -17.65 11.60
N SER A 124 4.83 -17.70 10.67
CA SER A 124 4.96 -18.83 9.73
C SER A 124 5.66 -19.99 10.42
N LYS A 125 4.98 -21.14 10.54
CA LYS A 125 5.57 -22.38 11.08
C LYS A 125 6.64 -22.94 10.16
N SER A 126 6.58 -22.63 8.87
CA SER A 126 7.50 -23.17 7.87
C SER A 126 8.83 -22.44 7.83
N SER A 127 8.82 -21.10 7.87
CA SER A 127 10.03 -20.27 7.80
C SER A 127 10.50 -19.78 9.16
N GLY A 128 9.67 -19.86 10.20
CA GLY A 128 9.90 -19.23 11.50
C GLY A 128 9.79 -17.71 11.46
N PHE A 129 9.50 -17.11 10.29
CA PHE A 129 9.38 -15.67 10.15
C PHE A 129 8.06 -15.17 10.77
N THR A 130 8.13 -14.04 11.47
CA THR A 130 6.96 -13.40 12.06
C THR A 130 6.62 -12.13 11.29
N TYR A 131 5.42 -12.11 10.72
CA TYR A 131 4.85 -10.97 10.04
C TYR A 131 3.99 -10.14 11.00
N PHE A 132 3.90 -8.85 10.73
CA PHE A 132 3.08 -7.92 11.50
C PHE A 132 2.21 -7.11 10.55
N SER A 133 0.93 -7.00 10.91
CA SER A 133 -0.04 -6.08 10.32
C SER A 133 -0.64 -5.24 11.44
N TYR A 134 -0.95 -3.97 11.18
CA TYR A 134 -1.53 -3.08 12.18
C TYR A 134 -2.50 -2.08 11.57
N VAL A 135 -3.46 -1.62 12.35
CA VAL A 135 -4.46 -0.64 11.94
C VAL A 135 -4.97 0.15 13.12
N ARG A 136 -5.24 1.43 12.91
CA ARG A 136 -6.05 2.22 13.83
C ARG A 136 -7.51 2.09 13.43
N PRO A 137 -8.41 1.64 14.33
CA PRO A 137 -9.84 1.65 14.06
C PRO A 137 -10.32 3.06 13.67
N THR A 138 -11.11 3.15 12.61
CA THR A 138 -11.77 4.39 12.18
C THR A 138 -13.26 4.32 12.45
N ASP A 139 -13.96 5.44 12.37
CA ASP A 139 -15.43 5.41 12.39
C ASP A 139 -15.98 4.51 11.27
N ASP A 140 -17.14 3.92 11.51
CA ASP A 140 -17.81 3.07 10.53
C ASP A 140 -18.20 3.88 9.30
N VAL A 141 -17.70 3.45 8.14
CA VAL A 141 -17.85 4.19 6.90
C VAL A 141 -19.09 3.74 6.13
N PRO A 142 -19.72 4.65 5.37
CA PRO A 142 -20.98 4.36 4.70
C PRO A 142 -20.82 3.52 3.42
N PHE A 143 -19.59 3.24 3.00
CA PHE A 143 -19.32 2.46 1.79
C PHE A 143 -18.37 1.30 2.12
N LYS A 144 -18.94 0.11 2.20
CA LYS A 144 -18.16 -1.14 2.32
C LYS A 144 -18.23 -1.86 0.98
N TYR A 145 -17.16 -1.77 0.21
CA TYR A 145 -16.98 -2.65 -0.94
C TYR A 145 -16.10 -3.81 -0.50
N PHE A 146 -16.72 -4.99 -0.38
CA PHE A 146 -15.98 -6.22 -0.22
C PHE A 146 -15.92 -6.90 -1.58
N MET A 147 -14.73 -6.97 -2.17
CA MET A 147 -14.47 -7.87 -3.27
C MET A 147 -13.87 -9.16 -2.70
N PRO A 148 -14.60 -10.30 -2.71
CA PRO A 148 -14.06 -11.55 -2.21
C PRO A 148 -12.71 -11.90 -2.86
N GLY A 149 -11.68 -12.14 -2.05
CA GLY A 149 -10.33 -12.47 -2.51
C GLY A 149 -9.49 -11.30 -3.04
N GLN A 150 -9.92 -10.04 -2.89
CA GLN A 150 -9.08 -8.88 -3.18
C GLN A 150 -8.66 -8.16 -1.91
N THR A 151 -7.39 -7.73 -1.86
CA THR A 151 -6.87 -6.85 -0.81
C THR A 151 -7.67 -5.55 -0.74
N PHE A 152 -7.77 -4.95 0.46
CA PHE A 152 -8.29 -3.60 0.61
C PHE A 152 -7.29 -2.67 -0.07
N LYS A 153 -7.58 -2.32 -1.31
CA LYS A 153 -6.75 -1.47 -2.15
C LYS A 153 -7.32 -0.07 -2.11
N ASP A 154 -6.45 0.92 -2.16
CA ASP A 154 -6.85 2.32 -2.30
C ASP A 154 -7.21 2.66 -3.77
N TRP A 155 -7.44 1.64 -4.60
CA TRP A 155 -7.87 1.76 -5.99
C TRP A 155 -8.78 0.61 -6.43
N LEU A 156 -9.62 0.90 -7.42
CA LEU A 156 -10.59 0.02 -8.05
C LEU A 156 -10.50 0.12 -9.57
N PRO A 157 -10.63 -0.98 -10.33
CA PRO A 157 -10.78 -0.89 -11.78
C PRO A 157 -12.12 -0.24 -12.16
N THR A 158 -12.21 0.34 -13.36
CA THR A 158 -13.51 0.76 -13.92
C THR A 158 -14.47 -0.43 -14.00
N GLY A 159 -15.71 -0.25 -13.57
CA GLY A 159 -16.70 -1.34 -13.56
C GLY A 159 -17.98 -1.02 -12.81
N LEU A 160 -18.85 -2.04 -12.69
CA LEU A 160 -20.08 -1.99 -11.92
C LEU A 160 -19.88 -2.68 -10.58
N TYR A 161 -20.24 -2.00 -9.49
CA TYR A 161 -20.02 -2.42 -8.12
C TYR A 161 -21.33 -2.56 -7.38
N SER A 162 -21.47 -3.60 -6.55
CA SER A 162 -22.59 -3.72 -5.63
C SER A 162 -22.27 -3.00 -4.32
N ILE A 163 -23.23 -2.22 -3.83
CA ILE A 163 -23.14 -1.47 -2.57
C ILE A 163 -24.20 -2.02 -1.63
N ASN A 164 -23.78 -2.31 -0.40
CA ASN A 164 -24.70 -2.67 0.67
C ASN A 164 -24.77 -1.52 1.67
N TYR A 165 -25.59 -0.51 1.38
CA TYR A 165 -25.85 0.58 2.31
C TYR A 165 -27.31 1.04 2.22
N PRO A 166 -27.98 1.27 3.37
CA PRO A 166 -29.42 1.57 3.40
C PRO A 166 -29.77 3.00 2.95
N ASP A 167 -28.80 3.92 3.02
CA ASP A 167 -29.03 5.36 2.81
C ASP A 167 -28.46 5.87 1.48
N ASN A 168 -28.93 7.03 1.06
CA ASN A 168 -28.38 7.75 -0.09
C ASN A 168 -26.92 8.12 0.17
N LEU A 169 -26.05 7.89 -0.83
CA LEU A 169 -24.64 8.28 -0.79
C LEU A 169 -24.36 9.33 -1.87
N PHE A 170 -23.30 10.11 -1.66
CA PHE A 170 -22.76 11.04 -2.63
C PHE A 170 -21.32 10.66 -2.95
N ALA A 171 -21.02 10.49 -4.24
CA ALA A 171 -19.66 10.33 -4.73
C ALA A 171 -19.16 11.64 -5.34
N PHE A 172 -18.14 12.21 -4.73
CA PHE A 172 -17.41 13.37 -5.21
C PHE A 172 -16.29 12.87 -6.12
N TYR A 173 -16.34 13.28 -7.38
CA TYR A 173 -15.38 12.93 -8.40
C TYR A 173 -14.39 14.07 -8.60
N TYR A 174 -13.11 13.71 -8.67
CA TYR A 174 -12.01 14.60 -8.98
C TYR A 174 -11.27 14.04 -10.21
N ASP A 175 -11.39 14.72 -11.35
CA ASP A 175 -10.68 14.50 -12.61
C ASP A 175 -9.25 15.04 -12.50
N ASN A 176 -8.48 14.45 -11.58
CA ASN A 176 -7.27 15.11 -11.14
C ASN A 176 -6.02 14.37 -11.63
N ASN A 177 -5.25 15.08 -12.47
CA ASN A 177 -3.89 14.70 -12.82
C ASN A 177 -2.91 15.23 -11.76
N PHE A 178 -2.82 14.53 -10.64
CA PHE A 178 -1.87 14.89 -9.59
C PHE A 178 -0.43 14.83 -10.12
N PRO A 179 0.42 15.83 -9.81
CA PRO A 179 1.79 15.83 -10.26
C PRO A 179 2.60 14.71 -9.59
N PRO A 180 3.62 14.18 -10.30
CA PRO A 180 4.57 13.24 -9.73
C PRO A 180 5.34 13.87 -8.56
N ALA A 181 5.85 13.02 -7.68
CA ALA A 181 6.68 13.43 -6.56
C ALA A 181 7.90 14.21 -7.04
N LEU A 182 8.25 15.27 -6.30
CA LEU A 182 9.50 15.97 -6.55
C LEU A 182 10.68 15.14 -6.04
N PRO A 183 11.88 15.28 -6.62
CA PRO A 183 13.10 14.61 -6.17
C PRO A 183 13.37 14.76 -4.65
N PRO A 184 14.23 13.91 -4.06
CA PRO A 184 14.41 13.83 -2.60
C PRO A 184 15.15 15.02 -1.98
N MET A 185 15.65 15.95 -2.79
CA MET A 185 16.32 17.17 -2.35
C MET A 185 15.36 18.36 -2.45
N PRO A 186 15.53 19.41 -1.63
CA PRO A 186 14.70 20.61 -1.73
C PRO A 186 14.75 21.24 -3.13
N SER A 187 13.58 21.56 -3.70
CA SER A 187 13.45 22.35 -4.93
C SER A 187 13.11 23.81 -4.60
N SER A 188 13.59 24.74 -5.42
CA SER A 188 13.32 26.18 -5.29
C SER A 188 11.91 26.59 -5.72
N SER A 189 11.16 25.72 -6.41
CA SER A 189 9.78 25.96 -6.81
C SER A 189 8.81 25.31 -5.82
N SER A 190 8.16 26.11 -4.98
CA SER A 190 6.95 25.71 -4.27
C SER A 190 5.80 26.54 -4.84
N GLU A 191 5.24 26.10 -5.96
CA GLU A 191 3.87 26.55 -6.25
C GLU A 191 3.00 26.03 -5.10
N PRO A 192 2.16 26.88 -4.49
CA PRO A 192 1.25 26.42 -3.46
C PRO A 192 0.41 25.28 -4.04
N PRO A 193 0.15 24.21 -3.28
CA PRO A 193 -0.67 23.12 -3.77
C PRO A 193 -2.01 23.70 -4.23
N LYS A 194 -2.34 23.49 -5.51
CA LYS A 194 -3.62 23.94 -6.07
C LYS A 194 -4.75 23.31 -5.25
N ALA A 195 -5.73 24.12 -4.86
CA ALA A 195 -6.91 23.60 -4.19
C ALA A 195 -7.56 22.53 -5.07
N MET A 196 -7.97 21.41 -4.47
CA MET A 196 -8.71 20.38 -5.19
C MET A 196 -10.12 20.88 -5.44
N GLU A 197 -10.47 21.00 -6.72
CA GLU A 197 -11.82 21.33 -7.16
C GLU A 197 -12.60 20.03 -7.38
N ILE A 198 -13.86 20.02 -6.95
CA ILE A 198 -14.76 18.90 -7.21
C ILE A 198 -15.26 19.06 -8.64
N ASP A 199 -14.96 18.11 -9.51
CA ASP A 199 -15.41 18.14 -10.90
C ASP A 199 -16.88 17.76 -11.03
N SER A 200 -17.34 16.78 -10.26
CA SER A 200 -18.72 16.33 -10.30
C SER A 200 -19.14 15.66 -9.00
N ILE A 201 -20.45 15.73 -8.70
CA ILE A 201 -21.07 15.03 -7.58
C ILE A 201 -22.11 14.07 -8.16
N ILE A 202 -22.02 12.80 -7.77
CA ILE A 202 -22.90 11.73 -8.22
C ILE A 202 -23.73 11.26 -7.03
N SER A 203 -25.06 11.39 -7.11
CA SER A 203 -25.97 10.80 -6.13
C SER A 203 -26.15 9.31 -6.39
N ILE A 204 -25.99 8.50 -5.35
CA ILE A 204 -26.08 7.05 -5.37
C ILE A 204 -27.31 6.65 -4.56
N ASN A 205 -28.38 6.31 -5.27
CA ASN A 205 -29.67 5.90 -4.69
C ASN A 205 -30.01 4.44 -5.04
N SER A 206 -28.99 3.65 -5.37
CA SER A 206 -29.18 2.25 -5.75
C SER A 206 -28.06 1.38 -5.17
N ASN A 207 -28.33 0.08 -5.07
CA ASN A 207 -27.35 -0.90 -4.60
C ASN A 207 -26.26 -1.19 -5.65
N GLN A 208 -26.19 -0.39 -6.73
CA GLN A 208 -25.20 -0.50 -7.78
C GLN A 208 -24.54 0.87 -8.05
N LEU A 209 -23.22 0.86 -8.21
CA LEU A 209 -22.43 2.02 -8.59
C LEU A 209 -21.58 1.72 -9.81
N LEU A 210 -21.79 2.51 -10.86
CA LEU A 210 -20.97 2.47 -12.05
C LEU A 210 -19.79 3.43 -11.90
N LEU A 211 -18.58 2.86 -11.84
CA LEU A 211 -17.32 3.59 -11.85
C LEU A 211 -16.77 3.60 -13.27
N GLY A 212 -17.25 4.54 -14.10
CA GLY A 212 -16.93 4.60 -15.53
C GLY A 212 -15.70 5.44 -15.89
N GLN A 213 -15.31 6.38 -15.03
CA GLN A 213 -14.24 7.34 -15.32
C GLN A 213 -13.05 7.14 -14.37
N LYS A 214 -11.83 7.22 -14.91
CA LYS A 214 -10.63 7.22 -14.08
C LYS A 214 -10.56 8.51 -13.27
N GLY A 215 -10.02 8.43 -12.06
CA GLY A 215 -9.86 9.60 -11.19
C GLY A 215 -10.04 9.24 -9.73
N LEU A 216 -10.10 10.26 -8.88
CA LEU A 216 -10.28 10.06 -7.45
C LEU A 216 -11.75 10.21 -7.10
N TYR A 217 -12.25 9.28 -6.29
CA TYR A 217 -13.61 9.28 -5.78
C TYR A 217 -13.58 9.38 -4.27
N LEU A 218 -14.46 10.18 -3.70
CA LEU A 218 -14.73 10.28 -2.27
C LEU A 218 -16.23 10.04 -2.06
N ILE A 219 -16.59 8.97 -1.35
CA ILE A 219 -17.97 8.57 -1.08
C ILE A 219 -18.32 8.89 0.36
N GLN A 220 -19.40 9.64 0.56
CA GLN A 220 -19.92 10.02 1.87
C GLN A 220 -21.45 10.01 1.90
N GLN A 221 -22.03 9.86 3.09
CA GLN A 221 -23.49 9.79 3.28
C GLN A 221 -24.16 11.17 3.14
N ASP A 222 -23.48 12.21 3.63
CA ASP A 222 -23.89 13.60 3.47
C ASP A 222 -22.71 14.41 2.92
N THR A 223 -23.03 15.42 2.12
CA THR A 223 -22.11 16.45 1.63
C THR A 223 -21.30 17.14 2.74
N THR A 224 -21.80 17.13 3.98
CA THR A 224 -21.12 17.72 5.15
C THR A 224 -20.49 16.69 6.09
N SER A 225 -20.56 15.39 5.77
CA SER A 225 -20.00 14.33 6.61
C SER A 225 -18.47 14.42 6.69
N ALA A 226 -17.91 14.26 7.89
CA ALA A 226 -16.47 14.08 8.08
C ALA A 226 -16.02 12.64 7.77
N ILE A 227 -16.97 11.70 7.74
CA ILE A 227 -16.71 10.27 7.48
C ILE A 227 -16.92 10.01 5.98
N ALA A 228 -15.87 9.55 5.32
CA ALA A 228 -15.88 9.25 3.91
C ALA A 228 -14.95 8.08 3.55
N VAL A 229 -15.20 7.47 2.39
CA VAL A 229 -14.32 6.46 1.79
C VAL A 229 -13.79 6.99 0.48
N SER A 230 -12.49 6.93 0.31
CA SER A 230 -11.81 7.39 -0.89
C SER A 230 -11.04 6.25 -1.54
N PHE A 231 -11.02 6.29 -2.87
CA PHE A 231 -10.23 5.39 -3.69
C PHE A 231 -10.05 5.99 -5.08
N ARG A 232 -9.00 5.55 -5.76
CA ARG A 232 -8.83 5.85 -7.18
C ARG A 232 -9.54 4.85 -8.05
N VAL A 233 -10.19 5.31 -9.11
CA VAL A 233 -10.63 4.46 -10.20
C VAL A 233 -9.57 4.49 -11.28
N GLU A 234 -9.12 3.31 -11.68
CA GLU A 234 -8.08 3.11 -12.70
C GLU A 234 -8.58 2.15 -13.78
N ASP A 235 -7.85 2.00 -14.89
CA ASP A 235 -8.21 0.96 -15.86
C ASP A 235 -8.00 -0.46 -15.31
N LYS A 236 -8.56 -1.43 -16.03
CA LYS A 236 -8.44 -2.86 -15.72
C LYS A 236 -7.02 -3.42 -15.76
N TYR A 237 -6.05 -2.70 -16.33
CA TYR A 237 -4.66 -3.14 -16.43
C TYR A 237 -3.84 -2.67 -15.22
N TYR A 238 -4.27 -1.61 -14.52
CA TYR A 238 -3.68 -1.16 -13.28
C TYR A 238 -3.54 -2.31 -12.27
N PRO A 239 -2.38 -2.47 -11.59
CA PRO A 239 -1.26 -1.53 -11.42
C PRO A 239 -0.24 -1.52 -12.57
N LYS A 240 -0.43 -2.34 -13.61
CA LYS A 240 0.45 -2.37 -14.77
C LYS A 240 0.16 -1.18 -15.69
N MET A 241 1.20 -0.74 -16.38
CA MET A 241 1.09 0.19 -17.49
C MET A 241 1.29 -0.60 -18.78
N VAL A 242 0.38 -0.42 -19.74
CA VAL A 242 0.37 -1.21 -20.98
C VAL A 242 0.46 -0.35 -22.23
N ARG A 243 0.05 0.92 -22.16
CA ARG A 243 0.09 1.85 -23.28
C ARG A 243 1.40 2.64 -23.24
N ILE A 244 1.98 2.91 -24.41
CA ILE A 244 3.28 3.60 -24.50
C ILE A 244 3.20 5.00 -23.89
N GLU A 245 2.08 5.68 -24.07
CA GLU A 245 1.81 6.99 -23.49
C GLU A 245 1.89 6.94 -21.95
N ASP A 246 1.34 5.90 -21.33
CA ASP A 246 1.42 5.70 -19.88
C ASP A 246 2.85 5.33 -19.43
N LEU A 247 3.60 4.59 -20.26
CA LEU A 247 4.97 4.17 -19.98
C LEU A 247 5.97 5.33 -20.06
N VAL A 248 5.67 6.37 -20.85
CA VAL A 248 6.51 7.58 -20.95
C VAL A 248 6.48 8.39 -19.66
N ILE A 249 5.32 8.55 -19.02
CA ILE A 249 5.17 9.53 -17.92
C ILE A 249 6.12 9.27 -16.74
N PRO A 250 6.35 8.02 -16.27
CA PRO A 250 7.27 7.73 -15.17
C PRO A 250 8.73 8.04 -15.47
N LEU A 251 9.14 8.04 -16.75
CA LEU A 251 10.53 8.27 -17.17
C LEU A 251 11.12 9.59 -16.68
N ARG A 252 10.26 10.54 -16.31
CA ARG A 252 10.63 11.81 -15.67
C ARG A 252 11.67 11.67 -14.57
N TYR A 253 11.67 10.55 -13.83
CA TYR A 253 12.62 10.35 -12.73
C TYR A 253 14.03 9.98 -13.18
N ILE A 254 14.25 9.58 -14.43
CA ILE A 254 15.55 9.17 -14.97
C ILE A 254 16.01 9.96 -16.21
N THR A 255 15.15 10.82 -16.74
CA THR A 255 15.42 11.65 -17.92
C THR A 255 15.80 13.08 -17.55
N THR A 256 16.47 13.78 -18.47
CA THR A 256 16.54 15.25 -18.42
C THR A 256 15.18 15.86 -18.77
N LYS A 257 15.06 17.19 -18.63
CA LYS A 257 13.85 17.91 -19.01
C LYS A 257 13.60 17.81 -20.52
N GLU A 258 14.65 18.02 -21.31
CA GLU A 258 14.62 17.99 -22.77
C GLU A 258 14.25 16.60 -23.29
N GLU A 259 14.91 15.56 -22.77
CA GLU A 259 14.58 14.16 -23.11
C GLU A 259 13.13 13.81 -22.78
N TYR A 260 12.62 14.32 -21.65
CA TYR A 260 11.25 14.08 -21.25
C TYR A 260 10.24 14.77 -22.16
N GLU A 261 10.52 16.01 -22.56
CA GLU A 261 9.69 16.76 -23.50
C GLU A 261 9.65 16.07 -24.87
N ASP A 262 10.79 15.57 -25.36
CA ASP A 262 10.85 14.76 -26.60
C ASP A 262 10.06 13.46 -26.49
N LEU A 263 10.16 12.77 -25.34
CA LEU A 263 9.42 11.54 -25.07
C LEU A 263 7.90 11.78 -25.04
N LEU A 264 7.44 12.91 -24.54
CA LEU A 264 6.01 13.25 -24.56
C LEU A 264 5.48 13.42 -25.99
N GLN A 265 6.32 13.78 -26.96
CA GLN A 265 5.96 13.91 -28.37
C GLN A 265 5.98 12.57 -29.13
N VAL A 266 6.33 11.46 -28.47
CA VAL A 266 6.33 10.13 -29.08
C VAL A 266 4.93 9.69 -29.51
N ASN A 267 3.88 10.15 -28.82
CA ASN A 267 2.47 9.90 -29.19
C ASN A 267 2.17 8.42 -29.54
N GLY A 268 2.69 7.49 -28.73
CA GLY A 268 2.47 6.06 -28.91
C GLY A 268 3.41 5.34 -29.91
N ASP A 269 4.36 6.06 -30.52
CA ASP A 269 5.32 5.45 -31.45
C ASP A 269 6.34 4.56 -30.72
N LYS A 270 6.10 3.25 -30.79
CA LYS A 270 6.98 2.23 -30.19
C LYS A 270 8.43 2.33 -30.65
N LYS A 271 8.68 2.68 -31.93
CA LYS A 271 10.06 2.70 -32.45
C LYS A 271 10.86 3.84 -31.79
N LYS A 272 10.26 5.02 -31.66
CA LYS A 272 10.90 6.15 -30.96
C LYS A 272 11.09 5.88 -29.48
N PHE A 273 10.10 5.26 -28.83
CA PHE A 273 10.21 4.85 -27.44
C PHE A 273 11.34 3.83 -27.22
N ASP A 274 11.43 2.80 -28.06
CA ASP A 274 12.52 1.82 -27.99
C ASP A 274 13.88 2.47 -28.30
N GLN A 275 13.93 3.41 -29.25
CA GLN A 275 15.15 4.12 -29.62
C GLN A 275 15.71 4.90 -28.44
N PHE A 276 14.88 5.60 -27.66
CA PHE A 276 15.31 6.26 -26.43
C PHE A 276 16.07 5.31 -25.48
N TRP A 277 15.53 4.11 -25.24
CA TRP A 277 16.19 3.13 -24.36
C TRP A 277 17.48 2.55 -24.96
N LEU A 278 17.54 2.39 -26.29
CA LEU A 278 18.74 1.96 -26.99
C LEU A 278 19.84 3.02 -26.88
N ASP A 279 19.51 4.29 -27.09
CA ASP A 279 20.43 5.42 -26.98
C ASP A 279 20.95 5.58 -25.55
N LEU A 280 20.07 5.37 -24.57
CA LEU A 280 20.41 5.46 -23.15
C LEU A 280 21.47 4.41 -22.74
N THR A 281 21.30 3.17 -23.22
CA THR A 281 22.09 2.03 -22.75
C THR A 281 23.24 1.61 -23.67
N ASN A 282 23.22 2.04 -24.94
CA ASN A 282 24.13 1.62 -26.02
C ASN A 282 24.24 0.08 -26.19
N SER A 283 23.23 -0.68 -25.78
CA SER A 283 23.18 -2.14 -25.93
C SER A 283 21.73 -2.63 -25.90
N PRO A 284 21.25 -3.34 -26.94
CA PRO A 284 19.90 -3.92 -26.96
C PRO A 284 19.62 -4.86 -25.79
N GLU A 285 20.61 -5.64 -25.36
CA GLU A 285 20.48 -6.58 -24.25
C GLU A 285 20.28 -5.83 -22.93
N ARG A 286 21.06 -4.77 -22.70
CA ARG A 286 20.93 -3.91 -21.51
C ARG A 286 19.62 -3.14 -21.53
N ALA A 287 19.22 -2.59 -22.68
CA ALA A 287 17.92 -1.93 -22.87
C ALA A 287 16.78 -2.86 -22.44
N LYS A 288 16.74 -4.10 -22.94
CA LYS A 288 15.69 -5.06 -22.60
C LYS A 288 15.61 -5.35 -21.10
N LEU A 289 16.76 -5.53 -20.44
CA LEU A 289 16.82 -5.80 -19.00
C LEU A 289 16.32 -4.59 -18.19
N ILE A 290 16.79 -3.39 -18.54
CA ILE A 290 16.49 -2.18 -17.78
C ILE A 290 15.02 -1.76 -17.94
N ILE A 291 14.47 -1.87 -19.15
CA ILE A 291 13.04 -1.64 -19.42
C ILE A 291 12.19 -2.55 -18.53
N LYS A 292 12.49 -3.86 -18.54
CA LYS A 292 11.76 -4.84 -17.72
C LYS A 292 11.81 -4.46 -16.24
N LYS A 293 13.01 -4.16 -15.72
CA LYS A 293 13.20 -3.81 -14.31
C LYS A 293 12.49 -2.51 -13.93
N TYR A 294 12.57 -1.48 -14.77
CA TYR A 294 11.97 -0.17 -14.53
C TYR A 294 10.45 -0.25 -14.45
N TYR A 295 9.81 -0.92 -15.41
CA TYR A 295 8.34 -1.05 -15.41
C TYR A 295 7.83 -2.09 -14.42
N GLN A 296 8.64 -3.10 -14.06
CA GLN A 296 8.34 -3.96 -12.92
C GLN A 296 8.32 -3.16 -11.60
N ARG A 297 9.29 -2.27 -11.37
CA ARG A 297 9.29 -1.37 -10.20
C ARG A 297 8.16 -0.34 -10.25
N THR A 298 7.80 0.14 -11.43
CA THR A 298 6.65 1.04 -11.61
C THR A 298 5.35 0.35 -11.23
N GLN A 299 5.14 -0.89 -11.69
CA GLN A 299 3.99 -1.72 -11.32
C GLN A 299 3.96 -1.98 -9.80
N GLN A 300 5.10 -2.29 -9.20
CA GLN A 300 5.20 -2.50 -7.75
C GLN A 300 4.93 -1.23 -6.96
N ALA A 301 5.42 -0.08 -7.43
CA ALA A 301 5.14 1.20 -6.80
C ALA A 301 3.62 1.52 -6.83
N ASN A 302 2.98 1.29 -7.97
CA ASN A 302 1.52 1.35 -8.09
C ASN A 302 0.79 0.36 -7.18
N TYR A 303 1.36 -0.82 -6.96
CA TYR A 303 0.76 -1.81 -6.09
C TYR A 303 0.79 -1.38 -4.62
N PHE A 304 1.95 -0.93 -4.13
CA PHE A 304 2.19 -0.67 -2.72
C PHE A 304 1.78 0.74 -2.27
N PHE A 305 1.89 1.74 -3.13
CA PHE A 305 1.85 3.15 -2.72
C PHE A 305 0.72 3.95 -3.35
N THR A 306 -0.23 3.30 -4.03
CA THR A 306 -1.41 4.03 -4.51
C THR A 306 -2.19 4.60 -3.34
N SER A 307 -2.57 5.87 -3.47
CA SER A 307 -3.40 6.58 -2.51
C SER A 307 -4.37 7.46 -3.30
N TYR A 308 -4.44 8.76 -3.01
CA TYR A 308 -5.20 9.73 -3.80
C TYR A 308 -4.61 9.95 -5.21
N LYS A 309 -3.34 9.58 -5.42
CA LYS A 309 -2.65 9.52 -6.73
C LYS A 309 -2.01 8.16 -7.00
N GLU A 310 -1.62 7.91 -8.24
CA GLU A 310 -0.98 6.67 -8.65
C GLU A 310 0.30 6.42 -7.83
N GLY A 311 0.54 5.17 -7.43
CA GLY A 311 1.63 4.86 -6.50
C GLY A 311 3.01 5.33 -6.97
N TRP A 312 3.32 5.21 -8.27
CA TRP A 312 4.58 5.70 -8.86
C TRP A 312 4.77 7.24 -8.71
N LYS A 313 3.68 8.00 -8.56
CA LYS A 313 3.71 9.46 -8.34
C LYS A 313 3.90 9.85 -6.88
N THR A 314 3.80 8.92 -5.93
CA THR A 314 4.01 9.21 -4.50
C THR A 314 5.48 9.31 -4.14
N ASP A 315 5.79 9.95 -3.00
CA ASP A 315 7.16 10.08 -2.54
C ASP A 315 7.79 8.70 -2.25
N MET A 316 7.05 7.78 -1.61
CA MET A 316 7.51 6.40 -1.38
C MET A 316 7.67 5.63 -2.68
N GLY A 317 6.71 5.75 -3.61
CA GLY A 317 6.79 5.08 -4.91
C GLY A 317 7.93 5.58 -5.78
N MET A 318 8.23 6.88 -5.74
CA MET A 318 9.41 7.47 -6.40
C MET A 318 10.71 6.87 -5.84
N ILE A 319 10.87 6.82 -4.51
CA ILE A 319 12.06 6.22 -3.89
C ILE A 319 12.15 4.73 -4.23
N TYR A 320 11.04 4.00 -4.16
CA TYR A 320 10.99 2.57 -4.50
C TYR A 320 11.31 2.32 -5.98
N MET A 321 10.87 3.18 -6.90
CA MET A 321 11.24 3.06 -8.31
C MET A 321 12.75 3.16 -8.50
N ILE A 322 13.39 4.15 -7.88
CA ILE A 322 14.82 4.40 -8.08
C ILE A 322 15.69 3.39 -7.32
N TYR A 323 15.37 3.08 -6.07
CA TYR A 323 16.20 2.23 -5.21
C TYR A 323 15.73 0.77 -5.15
N GLY A 324 14.44 0.51 -5.28
CA GLY A 324 13.83 -0.80 -5.13
C GLY A 324 13.26 -1.01 -3.73
N MET A 325 13.17 -2.27 -3.32
CA MET A 325 12.79 -2.62 -1.95
C MET A 325 13.86 -2.13 -0.95
N PRO A 326 13.48 -1.46 0.15
CA PRO A 326 14.40 -1.08 1.21
C PRO A 326 14.96 -2.31 1.94
N ASP A 327 16.19 -2.21 2.47
CA ASP A 327 16.79 -3.27 3.28
C ASP A 327 16.18 -3.32 4.68
N GLU A 328 15.87 -2.15 5.24
CA GLU A 328 15.17 -2.02 6.51
C GLU A 328 14.09 -0.95 6.45
N VAL A 329 12.93 -1.23 7.04
CA VAL A 329 11.86 -0.27 7.29
C VAL A 329 11.59 -0.26 8.78
N LYS A 330 11.80 0.90 9.42
CA LYS A 330 11.48 1.10 10.84
C LYS A 330 10.28 2.02 10.94
N LEU A 331 9.28 1.62 11.72
CA LEU A 331 8.15 2.50 12.01
C LEU A 331 8.55 3.54 13.05
N THR A 332 8.10 4.76 12.82
CA THR A 332 8.09 5.83 13.83
C THR A 332 6.64 6.06 14.26
N ASN A 333 6.39 6.98 15.19
CA ASN A 333 5.00 7.30 15.57
C ASN A 333 4.24 7.98 14.43
N ASP A 334 4.96 8.76 13.63
CA ASP A 334 4.39 9.62 12.59
C ASP A 334 4.73 9.15 11.18
N GLY A 335 5.35 7.98 10.99
CA GLY A 335 6.05 7.72 9.74
C GLY A 335 6.79 6.40 9.61
N GLU A 336 7.67 6.36 8.60
CA GLU A 336 8.58 5.26 8.32
C GLU A 336 9.97 5.78 7.96
N ASP A 337 11.01 5.14 8.50
CA ASP A 337 12.39 5.35 8.11
C ASP A 337 12.84 4.16 7.24
N TRP A 338 13.17 4.42 5.98
CA TRP A 338 13.66 3.43 5.03
C TRP A 338 15.17 3.51 4.92
N LEU A 339 15.87 2.41 5.22
CA LEU A 339 17.31 2.29 5.08
C LEU A 339 17.67 1.44 3.86
N TYR A 340 18.56 1.98 3.03
CA TYR A 340 19.27 1.27 1.99
C TYR A 340 20.74 1.13 2.42
N LYS A 341 21.22 -0.10 2.53
CA LYS A 341 22.60 -0.42 2.91
C LYS A 341 23.55 -0.10 1.76
N ALA A 342 24.82 0.10 2.10
CA ALA A 342 25.83 0.40 1.10
C ALA A 342 26.04 -0.81 0.17
N THR A 343 26.14 -0.54 -1.13
CA THR A 343 26.56 -1.47 -2.17
C THR A 343 27.86 -0.97 -2.80
N PRO A 344 28.57 -1.77 -3.62
CA PRO A 344 29.73 -1.28 -4.35
C PRO A 344 29.41 -0.07 -5.25
N GLN A 345 28.17 0.05 -5.73
CA GLN A 345 27.74 1.12 -6.62
C GLN A 345 27.09 2.30 -5.90
N LEU A 346 26.49 2.11 -4.71
CA LEU A 346 25.74 3.15 -3.99
C LEU A 346 26.11 3.18 -2.50
N PRO A 347 26.44 4.35 -1.93
CA PRO A 347 26.56 4.52 -0.48
C PRO A 347 25.24 4.23 0.24
N SER A 348 25.32 3.96 1.54
CA SER A 348 24.13 3.79 2.36
C SER A 348 23.34 5.10 2.45
N GLN A 349 22.02 4.99 2.48
CA GLN A 349 21.10 6.12 2.50
C GLN A 349 19.85 5.79 3.31
N THR A 350 19.43 6.73 4.15
CA THR A 350 18.13 6.68 4.82
C THR A 350 17.20 7.72 4.21
N PHE A 351 15.94 7.35 3.98
CA PHE A 351 14.85 8.25 3.62
C PHE A 351 13.80 8.23 4.72
N LYS A 352 13.35 9.41 5.14
CA LYS A 352 12.36 9.55 6.21
C LYS A 352 11.04 10.00 5.63
N PHE A 353 10.00 9.23 5.91
CA PHE A 353 8.65 9.51 5.46
C PHE A 353 7.78 9.86 6.67
N ILE A 354 7.03 10.94 6.57
CA ILE A 354 6.05 11.36 7.59
C ILE A 354 4.65 11.26 7.01
N ASN A 355 3.69 10.85 7.83
CA ASN A 355 2.29 10.78 7.46
C ASN A 355 1.77 12.22 7.29
N ALA A 356 1.46 12.57 6.05
CA ALA A 356 0.84 13.82 5.68
C ALA A 356 -0.66 13.57 5.54
N GLN A 357 -1.35 13.45 6.67
CA GLN A 357 -2.78 13.13 6.70
C GLN A 357 -3.57 13.99 5.73
N ASN A 358 -4.48 13.36 4.98
CA ASN A 358 -5.45 14.05 4.15
C ASN A 358 -6.79 13.32 4.20
N ILE A 359 -7.84 13.94 3.66
CA ILE A 359 -9.20 13.37 3.67
C ILE A 359 -9.36 12.13 2.77
N PHE A 360 -8.36 11.82 1.94
CA PHE A 360 -8.43 10.77 0.92
C PHE A 360 -7.63 9.51 1.24
N SER A 361 -6.70 9.55 2.20
CA SER A 361 -5.90 8.39 2.55
C SER A 361 -5.15 8.62 3.85
N ASP A 362 -5.24 7.62 4.74
CA ASP A 362 -4.41 7.45 5.92
C ASP A 362 -2.98 6.97 5.59
N LYS A 363 -2.75 6.52 4.35
CA LYS A 363 -1.45 6.06 3.81
C LYS A 363 -0.75 7.12 2.96
N ASN A 364 -1.01 8.40 3.20
CA ASN A 364 -0.28 9.47 2.51
C ASN A 364 1.02 9.79 3.26
N PHE A 365 2.15 9.39 2.69
CA PHE A 365 3.46 9.67 3.27
C PHE A 365 4.24 10.67 2.41
N ALA A 366 4.72 11.73 3.06
CA ALA A 366 5.60 12.73 2.48
C ALA A 366 7.05 12.48 2.88
N LEU A 367 7.96 12.58 1.92
CA LEU A 367 9.39 12.49 2.14
C LEU A 367 9.92 13.79 2.74
N ILE A 368 10.69 13.67 3.83
CA ILE A 368 11.52 14.75 4.33
C ILE A 368 12.66 14.98 3.34
N ARG A 369 12.59 16.08 2.58
CA ARG A 369 13.57 16.40 1.54
C ARG A 369 14.82 17.06 2.13
N GLU A 370 15.98 16.47 1.88
CA GLU A 370 17.26 16.95 2.43
C GLU A 370 18.32 17.05 1.33
N ARG A 371 19.15 18.09 1.37
CA ARG A 371 20.22 18.31 0.38
C ARG A 371 21.18 17.12 0.27
N LYS A 372 21.41 16.41 1.38
CA LYS A 372 22.29 15.23 1.45
C LYS A 372 21.84 14.07 0.54
N HIS A 373 20.56 14.01 0.16
CA HIS A 373 20.05 12.97 -0.74
C HIS A 373 20.52 13.16 -2.18
N ALA A 374 20.90 14.37 -2.59
CA ALA A 374 21.16 14.70 -3.99
C ALA A 374 22.27 13.85 -4.63
N ALA A 375 23.41 13.69 -3.96
CA ALA A 375 24.55 12.96 -4.51
C ALA A 375 24.20 11.48 -4.80
N ASN A 376 23.55 10.82 -3.83
CA ASN A 376 23.15 9.42 -3.97
C ASN A 376 22.00 9.25 -4.98
N TRP A 377 21.10 10.23 -5.06
CA TRP A 377 20.00 10.24 -6.04
C TRP A 377 20.52 10.29 -7.48
N TYR A 378 21.39 11.25 -7.80
CA TYR A 378 21.95 11.37 -9.16
C TYR A 378 22.82 10.17 -9.53
N ARG A 379 23.55 9.60 -8.56
CA ARG A 379 24.32 8.37 -8.79
C ARG A 379 23.40 7.18 -9.09
N ALA A 380 22.26 7.05 -8.41
CA ALA A 380 21.28 6.01 -8.71
C ALA A 380 20.64 6.19 -10.09
N ILE A 381 20.31 7.43 -10.48
CA ILE A 381 19.84 7.73 -11.84
C ILE A 381 20.89 7.37 -12.89
N ASP A 382 22.16 7.72 -12.67
CA ASP A 382 23.24 7.37 -13.60
C ASP A 382 23.39 5.84 -13.78
N LEU A 383 23.19 5.06 -12.72
CA LEU A 383 23.17 3.59 -12.80
C LEU A 383 21.98 3.06 -13.62
N TRP A 384 20.80 3.67 -13.47
CA TRP A 384 19.66 3.39 -14.34
C TRP A 384 19.99 3.67 -15.81
N ARG A 385 20.53 4.85 -16.09
CA ARG A 385 20.87 5.28 -17.45
C ARG A 385 21.94 4.39 -18.08
N LYS A 386 22.93 3.94 -17.30
CA LYS A 386 23.98 3.01 -17.78
C LYS A 386 23.54 1.54 -17.85
N GLY A 387 22.33 1.21 -17.40
CA GLY A 387 21.84 -0.18 -17.33
C GLY A 387 22.67 -1.06 -16.40
N ARG A 388 23.18 -0.50 -15.28
CA ARG A 388 24.09 -1.17 -14.32
C ARG A 388 23.44 -1.51 -12.98
N LEU A 389 22.13 -1.32 -12.86
CA LEU A 389 21.39 -1.38 -11.59
C LEU A 389 20.89 -2.78 -11.26
#